data_AF-A0A241VLZ6-F1
#
_entry.id   AF-A0A241VLZ6-F1
#
_cell.length_a   1.000
_cell.length_b   1.000
_cell.length_c   1.000
_cell.angle_alpha   90.00
_cell.angle_beta   90.00
_cell.angle_gamma   90.00
#
_symmetry.space_group_name_H-M   'P 1'
#
loop_
_entity.id
_entity.type
_entity.pdbx_description
1 polymer ?
#
loop_
_entity_poly.entity_id
_entity_poly.type
_entity_poly.pdbx_seq_one_letter_code
_entity_poly.pdbx_strand_id
1 'polypeptide(L)'
;MKSIVKIILGILAVACIVIAFNYINLQRHMSSVLKEDPRNKGVRVWVHYKWFVNPTELKYDFRSMTGENSSLDVNRVMLQFAEKIKDKQFNKVYLGYKGEDKFYFKGDFFQNLGKEYGLQNPVYTLRTMPENVYLLNGEHAYGVWDGGWLGVMNKQMEDLNTFAKDWYLDGVIKDMSN
;
A
#
# COMPACT_ATOMS: atom_id res chain seq x y z
N MET A 1 -4.68 38.13 23.04
CA MET A 1 -4.41 36.83 23.71
C MET A 1 -5.60 35.86 23.64
N LYS A 2 -6.78 36.18 24.19
CA LYS A 2 -7.96 35.26 24.17
C LYS A 2 -8.42 34.84 22.76
N SER A 3 -8.40 35.74 21.78
CA SER A 3 -8.77 35.42 20.39
C SER A 3 -7.77 34.50 19.70
N ILE A 4 -6.47 34.66 19.99
CA ILE A 4 -5.41 33.79 19.44
C ILE A 4 -5.54 32.37 19.99
N VAL A 5 -5.81 32.23 21.30
CA VAL A 5 -6.04 30.92 21.93
C VAL A 5 -7.25 30.20 21.30
N LYS A 6 -8.36 30.91 21.04
CA LYS A 6 -9.52 30.32 20.36
C LYS A 6 -9.19 29.83 18.94
N ILE A 7 -8.39 30.57 18.19
CA ILE A 7 -7.95 30.17 16.84
C ILE A 7 -7.11 28.90 16.91
N ILE A 8 -6.13 28.85 17.82
CA ILE A 8 -5.27 27.66 18.02
C ILE A 8 -6.12 26.45 18.40
N LEU A 9 -7.06 26.60 19.34
CA LEU A 9 -7.98 25.53 19.72
C LEU A 9 -8.84 25.05 18.54
N GLY A 10 -9.30 25.97 17.70
CA GLY A 10 -10.03 25.64 16.47
C GLY A 10 -9.18 24.81 15.50
N ILE A 11 -7.92 25.21 15.25
CA ILE A 11 -7.01 24.48 14.37
C ILE A 11 -6.73 23.08 14.90
N LEU A 12 -6.47 22.95 16.21
CA LEU A 12 -6.24 21.64 16.85
C LEU A 12 -7.48 20.74 16.75
N ALA A 13 -8.67 21.29 16.96
CA ALA A 13 -9.92 20.52 16.83
C ALA A 13 -10.09 20.00 15.40
N VAL A 14 -9.83 20.82 14.38
CA VAL A 14 -9.88 20.40 12.97
C VAL A 14 -8.84 19.31 12.68
N ALA A 15 -7.60 19.47 13.15
CA ALA A 15 -6.55 18.47 12.98
C ALA A 15 -6.94 17.12 13.62
N CYS A 16 -7.51 17.14 14.83
CA CYS A 16 -8.01 15.94 15.50
C CYS A 16 -9.11 15.24 14.70
N ILE A 17 -10.06 16.00 14.14
CA ILE A 17 -11.14 15.45 13.30
C ILE A 17 -10.55 14.78 12.05
N VAL A 18 -9.60 15.43 11.38
CA VAL A 18 -8.94 14.88 10.19
C VAL A 18 -8.20 13.58 10.53
N ILE A 19 -7.43 13.54 11.61
CA ILE A 19 -6.71 12.34 12.07
C ILE A 19 -7.71 11.22 12.40
N ALA A 20 -8.77 11.52 13.16
CA ALA A 20 -9.79 10.54 13.53
C ALA A 20 -10.51 9.98 12.30
N PHE A 21 -10.83 10.83 11.32
CA PHE A 21 -11.48 10.41 10.08
C PHE A 21 -10.62 9.42 9.29
N ASN A 22 -9.31 9.69 9.14
CA ASN A 22 -8.37 8.77 8.51
C ASN A 22 -8.24 7.46 9.29
N TYR A 23 -8.20 7.54 10.62
CA TYR A 23 -8.09 6.36 11.46
C TYR A 23 -9.31 5.44 11.31
N ILE A 24 -10.51 6.00 11.47
CA ILE A 24 -11.77 5.23 11.43
C ILE A 24 -11.97 4.58 10.05
N ASN A 25 -11.69 5.31 8.97
CA ASN A 25 -11.96 4.84 7.61
C ASN A 25 -10.87 3.94 7.04
N LEU A 26 -9.61 4.10 7.43
CA LEU A 26 -8.49 3.39 6.80
C LEU A 26 -7.61 2.69 7.83
N GLN A 27 -6.94 3.44 8.72
CA GLN A 27 -5.91 2.87 9.59
C GLN A 27 -6.45 1.80 10.53
N ARG A 28 -7.69 1.89 11.02
CA ARG A 28 -8.31 0.86 11.85
C ARG A 28 -8.38 -0.50 11.14
N HIS A 29 -8.67 -0.51 9.84
CA HIS A 29 -8.70 -1.72 9.02
C HIS A 29 -7.29 -2.31 8.86
N MET A 30 -6.29 -1.46 8.60
CA MET A 30 -4.88 -1.89 8.57
C MET A 30 -4.40 -2.42 9.93
N SER A 31 -4.75 -1.76 11.03
CA SER A 31 -4.41 -2.21 12.38
C SER A 31 -5.03 -3.58 12.71
N SER A 32 -6.24 -3.85 12.23
CA SER A 32 -6.89 -5.16 12.30
C SER A 32 -6.09 -6.21 11.51
N VAL A 33 -5.70 -5.92 10.26
CA VAL A 33 -4.84 -6.81 9.44
C VAL A 33 -3.53 -7.14 10.15
N LEU A 34 -2.81 -6.13 10.65
CA LEU A 34 -1.51 -6.32 11.29
C LEU A 34 -1.59 -7.12 12.61
N LYS A 35 -2.76 -7.11 13.27
CA LYS A 35 -2.98 -7.76 14.58
C LYS A 35 -3.58 -9.16 14.46
N GLU A 36 -4.53 -9.38 13.54
CA GLU A 36 -5.32 -10.61 13.44
C GLU A 36 -4.54 -11.80 12.88
N ASP A 37 -3.59 -11.57 11.96
CA ASP A 37 -2.77 -12.62 11.38
C ASP A 37 -1.36 -12.60 11.99
N PRO A 38 -0.95 -13.63 12.78
CA PRO A 38 0.34 -13.64 13.46
C PRO A 38 1.53 -13.61 12.50
N ARG A 39 1.34 -14.05 11.25
CA ARG A 39 2.38 -13.98 10.22
C ARG A 39 2.66 -12.53 9.78
N ASN A 40 1.80 -11.55 10.10
CA ASN A 40 2.05 -10.12 9.82
C ASN A 40 2.96 -9.45 10.83
N LYS A 41 3.33 -10.14 11.91
CA LYS A 41 4.20 -9.61 12.96
C LYS A 41 5.51 -9.10 12.33
N GLY A 42 5.88 -7.88 12.71
CA GLY A 42 7.10 -7.22 12.23
C GLY A 42 6.87 -6.23 11.09
N VAL A 43 5.81 -6.39 10.29
CA VAL A 43 5.44 -5.45 9.23
C VAL A 43 4.77 -4.20 9.82
N ARG A 44 5.20 -3.01 9.37
CA ARG A 44 4.61 -1.73 9.76
C ARG A 44 4.16 -0.96 8.53
N VAL A 45 2.87 -0.62 8.48
CA VAL A 45 2.25 0.16 7.40
C VAL A 45 1.37 1.26 8.00
N TRP A 46 1.43 2.43 7.40
CA TRP A 46 0.54 3.55 7.70
C TRP A 46 -0.32 3.86 6.49
N VAL A 47 -1.64 3.75 6.65
CA VAL A 47 -2.60 4.06 5.60
C VAL A 47 -3.42 5.29 5.97
N HIS A 48 -3.59 6.18 5.00
CA HIS A 48 -4.38 7.39 5.16
C HIS A 48 -4.83 7.92 3.79
N TYR A 49 -5.83 8.78 3.76
CA TYR A 49 -6.21 9.51 2.56
C TYR A 49 -5.05 10.42 2.12
N LYS A 50 -4.88 10.63 0.81
CA LYS A 50 -3.79 11.47 0.31
C LYS A 50 -3.88 12.88 0.94
N TRP A 51 -2.74 13.37 1.44
CA TRP A 51 -2.63 14.59 2.25
C TRP A 51 -3.57 14.66 3.48
N PHE A 52 -4.03 13.51 3.96
CA PHE A 52 -5.03 13.34 5.03
C PHE A 52 -6.45 13.83 4.70
N VAL A 53 -6.67 14.45 3.55
CA VAL A 53 -7.96 15.13 3.26
C VAL A 53 -8.57 14.79 1.91
N ASN A 54 -7.85 14.14 0.98
CA ASN A 54 -8.41 13.74 -0.31
C ASN A 54 -9.01 12.32 -0.22
N PRO A 55 -10.35 12.15 -0.11
CA PRO A 55 -10.96 10.85 0.07
C PRO A 55 -10.91 9.95 -1.18
N THR A 56 -10.58 10.52 -2.34
CA THR A 56 -10.53 9.80 -3.62
C THR A 56 -9.20 9.08 -3.85
N GLU A 57 -8.20 9.33 -3.02
CA GLU A 57 -6.87 8.78 -3.16
C GLU A 57 -6.39 8.20 -1.83
N LEU A 58 -5.88 6.97 -1.88
CA LEU A 58 -5.31 6.27 -0.73
C LEU A 58 -3.79 6.39 -0.78
N LYS A 59 -3.16 6.67 0.36
CA LYS A 59 -1.73 6.44 0.58
C LYS A 59 -1.56 5.16 1.40
N TYR A 60 -0.89 4.17 0.80
CA TYR A 60 -0.41 2.97 1.46
C TYR A 60 1.09 3.15 1.71
N ASP A 61 1.47 3.61 2.91
CA ASP A 61 2.86 3.93 3.25
C ASP A 61 3.50 2.78 4.04
N PHE A 62 4.30 1.96 3.37
CA PHE A 62 5.12 0.95 4.04
C PHE A 62 6.23 1.64 4.84
N ARG A 63 6.40 1.28 6.11
CA ARG A 63 7.32 1.97 7.02
C ARG A 63 8.56 1.15 7.34
N SER A 64 8.40 -0.16 7.57
CA SER A 64 9.49 -1.10 7.85
C SER A 64 8.98 -2.53 7.97
N MET A 65 9.91 -3.48 8.02
CA MET A 65 9.69 -4.86 8.45
C MET A 65 10.84 -5.36 9.34
N THR A 66 10.71 -6.49 10.02
CA THR A 66 11.82 -7.14 10.73
C THR A 66 12.61 -8.02 9.76
N GLY A 67 13.84 -8.43 10.14
CA GLY A 67 14.67 -9.31 9.30
C GLY A 67 14.12 -10.73 9.10
N GLU A 68 13.09 -11.12 9.85
CA GLU A 68 12.39 -12.40 9.68
C GLU A 68 11.28 -12.33 8.62
N ASN A 69 10.88 -11.12 8.20
CA ASN A 69 9.83 -10.94 7.20
C ASN A 69 10.40 -11.03 5.77
N SER A 70 9.58 -11.57 4.88
CA SER A 70 9.85 -11.66 3.45
C SER A 70 9.00 -10.68 2.64
N SER A 71 9.31 -10.50 1.35
CA SER A 71 8.45 -9.71 0.46
C SER A 71 7.04 -10.29 0.29
N LEU A 72 6.87 -11.60 0.51
CA LEU A 72 5.55 -12.22 0.51
C LEU A 72 4.70 -11.74 1.69
N ASP A 73 5.31 -11.44 2.84
CA ASP A 73 4.59 -10.91 4.01
C ASP A 73 4.09 -9.49 3.76
N VAL A 74 4.91 -8.66 3.13
CA VAL A 74 4.53 -7.29 2.75
C VAL A 74 3.36 -7.30 1.75
N ASN A 75 3.45 -8.15 0.72
CA ASN A 75 2.37 -8.31 -0.26
C ASN A 75 1.10 -8.87 0.39
N ARG A 76 1.22 -9.85 1.30
CA ARG A 76 0.07 -10.41 2.02
C ARG A 76 -0.65 -9.37 2.86
N VAL A 77 0.08 -8.52 3.60
CA VAL A 77 -0.52 -7.41 4.37
C VAL A 77 -1.28 -6.46 3.44
N MET A 78 -0.72 -6.13 2.28
CA MET A 78 -1.39 -5.26 1.31
C MET A 78 -2.68 -5.87 0.77
N LEU A 79 -2.65 -7.15 0.40
CA LEU A 79 -3.81 -7.86 -0.12
C LEU A 79 -4.90 -8.06 0.94
N GLN A 80 -4.53 -8.40 2.17
CA GLN A 80 -5.46 -8.47 3.30
C GLN A 80 -6.09 -7.11 3.60
N PHE A 81 -5.32 -6.03 3.51
CA PHE A 81 -5.86 -4.69 3.64
C PHE A 81 -6.83 -4.35 2.51
N ALA A 82 -6.46 -4.63 1.26
CA ALA A 82 -7.35 -4.45 0.12
C ALA A 82 -8.69 -5.17 0.34
N GLU A 83 -8.67 -6.38 0.90
CA GLU A 83 -9.88 -7.15 1.22
C GLU A 83 -10.75 -6.48 2.29
N LYS A 84 -10.16 -5.98 3.37
CA LYS A 84 -10.89 -5.27 4.45
C LYS A 84 -11.56 -3.96 3.98
N ILE A 85 -11.09 -3.36 2.89
CA ILE A 85 -11.64 -2.11 2.34
C ILE A 85 -12.16 -2.25 0.90
N LYS A 86 -12.47 -3.47 0.46
CA LYS A 86 -12.91 -3.79 -0.91
C LYS A 86 -14.16 -3.03 -1.38
N ASP A 87 -14.97 -2.52 -0.47
CA ASP A 87 -16.17 -1.73 -0.80
C ASP A 87 -15.89 -0.23 -0.97
N LYS A 88 -14.66 0.24 -0.70
CA LYS A 88 -14.24 1.63 -0.90
C LYS A 88 -13.68 1.82 -2.31
N GLN A 89 -14.03 2.95 -2.92
CA GLN A 89 -13.56 3.34 -4.25
C GLN A 89 -12.47 4.39 -4.14
N PHE A 90 -11.42 4.24 -4.96
CA PHE A 90 -10.35 5.22 -5.10
C PHE A 90 -10.06 5.44 -6.59
N ASN A 91 -9.54 6.60 -6.94
CA ASN A 91 -8.97 6.86 -8.25
C ASN A 91 -7.55 6.28 -8.32
N LYS A 92 -6.76 6.51 -7.25
CA LYS A 92 -5.37 6.05 -7.13
C LYS A 92 -5.08 5.52 -5.72
N VAL A 93 -4.24 4.50 -5.66
CA VAL A 93 -3.64 3.99 -4.43
C VAL A 93 -2.14 4.15 -4.53
N TYR A 94 -1.61 5.18 -3.88
CA TYR A 94 -0.17 5.46 -3.85
C TYR A 94 0.54 4.46 -2.96
N LEU A 95 1.58 3.86 -3.51
CA LEU A 95 2.50 2.97 -2.82
C LEU A 95 3.69 3.79 -2.35
N GLY A 96 3.75 4.00 -1.04
CA GLY A 96 4.78 4.79 -0.40
C GLY A 96 5.77 3.94 0.38
N TYR A 97 6.95 4.51 0.58
CA TYR A 97 7.94 4.03 1.54
C TYR A 97 8.44 5.19 2.40
N LYS A 98 8.26 5.06 3.72
CA LYS A 98 8.66 6.07 4.73
C LYS A 98 8.16 7.49 4.43
N GLY A 99 7.02 7.63 3.78
CA GLY A 99 6.37 8.90 3.51
C GLY A 99 6.63 9.45 2.11
N GLU A 100 7.53 8.84 1.34
CA GLU A 100 7.75 9.16 -0.07
C GLU A 100 6.86 8.27 -0.94
N ASP A 101 6.17 8.84 -1.95
CA ASP A 101 5.44 8.02 -2.92
C ASP A 101 6.43 7.46 -3.94
N LYS A 102 6.31 6.17 -4.27
CA LYS A 102 7.16 5.51 -5.27
C LYS A 102 6.38 5.20 -6.53
N PHE A 103 5.19 4.63 -6.34
CA PHE A 103 4.32 4.18 -7.42
C PHE A 103 2.85 4.45 -7.07
N TYR A 104 1.95 4.12 -7.99
CA TYR A 104 0.55 3.95 -7.65
C TYR A 104 -0.10 2.79 -8.41
N PHE A 105 -1.16 2.24 -7.84
CA PHE A 105 -2.15 1.43 -8.54
C PHE A 105 -3.35 2.29 -8.92
N LYS A 106 -3.98 1.99 -10.07
CA LYS A 106 -5.35 2.47 -10.29
C LYS A 106 -6.27 1.85 -9.23
N GLY A 107 -7.24 2.63 -8.76
CA GLY A 107 -8.04 2.19 -7.61
C GLY A 107 -9.03 1.07 -7.92
N ASP A 108 -9.48 0.93 -9.17
CA ASP A 108 -10.27 -0.21 -9.66
C ASP A 108 -9.49 -1.53 -9.59
N PHE A 109 -8.23 -1.53 -10.02
CA PHE A 109 -7.33 -2.67 -9.86
C PHE A 109 -7.14 -3.03 -8.39
N PHE A 110 -6.83 -2.05 -7.53
CA PHE A 110 -6.66 -2.31 -6.09
C PHE A 110 -7.94 -2.84 -5.43
N GLN A 111 -9.11 -2.35 -5.85
CA GLN A 111 -10.39 -2.87 -5.39
C GLN A 111 -10.59 -4.33 -5.82
N ASN A 112 -10.24 -4.69 -7.06
CA ASN A 112 -10.34 -6.05 -7.55
C ASN A 112 -9.43 -7.00 -6.76
N LEU A 113 -8.20 -6.59 -6.41
CA LEU A 113 -7.33 -7.37 -5.52
C LEU A 113 -8.04 -7.73 -4.20
N GLY A 114 -8.76 -6.78 -3.60
CA GLY A 114 -9.51 -7.02 -2.38
C GLY A 114 -10.71 -7.94 -2.55
N LYS A 115 -11.43 -7.87 -3.67
CA LYS A 115 -12.58 -8.74 -3.97
C LYS A 115 -12.15 -10.18 -4.27
N GLU A 116 -11.01 -10.35 -4.93
CA GLU A 116 -10.47 -11.64 -5.34
C GLU A 116 -9.67 -12.35 -4.25
N TYR A 117 -9.30 -11.64 -3.18
CA TYR A 117 -8.54 -12.23 -2.08
C TYR A 117 -9.28 -13.43 -1.48
N GLY A 118 -8.60 -14.59 -1.46
CA GLY A 118 -9.17 -15.86 -1.00
C GLY A 118 -9.99 -16.62 -2.04
N LEU A 119 -10.30 -16.01 -3.19
CA LEU A 119 -10.98 -16.64 -4.33
C LEU A 119 -9.99 -16.99 -5.45
N GLN A 120 -9.07 -16.08 -5.74
CA GLN A 120 -8.05 -16.23 -6.78
C GLN A 120 -6.77 -16.90 -6.24
N ASN A 121 -6.04 -17.60 -7.11
CA ASN A 121 -4.74 -18.15 -6.78
C ASN A 121 -3.75 -17.01 -6.45
N PRO A 122 -3.18 -16.96 -5.22
CA PRO A 122 -2.27 -15.89 -4.82
C PRO A 122 -1.03 -15.76 -5.73
N VAL A 123 -0.52 -16.87 -6.28
CA VAL A 123 0.63 -16.84 -7.21
C VAL A 123 0.27 -16.11 -8.49
N TYR A 124 -0.95 -16.33 -9.01
CA TYR A 124 -1.44 -15.61 -10.18
C TYR A 124 -1.54 -14.11 -9.89
N THR A 125 -2.19 -13.74 -8.78
CA THR A 125 -2.35 -12.34 -8.38
C THR A 125 -1.01 -11.63 -8.23
N LEU A 126 -0.02 -12.28 -7.60
CA LEU A 126 1.28 -11.67 -7.39
C LEU A 126 2.08 -11.53 -8.69
N ARG A 127 2.11 -12.54 -9.56
CA ARG A 127 2.91 -12.48 -10.79
C ARG A 127 2.39 -11.44 -11.79
N THR A 128 1.08 -11.19 -11.82
CA THR A 128 0.50 -10.18 -12.75
C THR A 128 0.35 -8.79 -12.13
N MET A 129 0.66 -8.62 -10.84
CA MET A 129 0.55 -7.35 -10.14
C MET A 129 1.46 -6.25 -10.73
N PRO A 130 2.74 -6.49 -11.07
CA PRO A 130 3.63 -5.46 -11.60
C PRO A 130 3.10 -4.77 -12.87
N GLU A 131 2.38 -5.50 -13.72
CA GLU A 131 1.76 -4.96 -14.95
C GLU A 131 0.77 -3.81 -14.67
N ASN A 132 0.25 -3.73 -13.44
CA ASN A 132 -0.70 -2.72 -12.99
C ASN A 132 -0.07 -1.63 -12.10
N VAL A 133 1.26 -1.64 -11.92
CA VAL A 133 2.00 -0.61 -11.20
C VAL A 133 2.31 0.54 -12.15
N TYR A 134 2.03 1.76 -11.72
CA TYR A 134 2.31 2.99 -12.47
C TYR A 134 3.35 3.85 -11.77
N LEU A 135 4.21 4.47 -12.57
CA LEU A 135 5.06 5.58 -12.15
C LEU A 135 4.22 6.82 -11.82
N LEU A 136 4.75 7.76 -11.04
CA LEU A 136 4.02 8.96 -10.64
C LEU A 136 3.66 9.89 -11.83
N ASN A 137 4.37 9.77 -12.95
CA ASN A 137 4.07 10.47 -14.20
C ASN A 137 2.89 9.84 -14.99
N GLY A 138 2.40 8.67 -14.57
CA GLY A 138 1.27 7.97 -15.18
C GLY A 138 1.62 6.88 -16.19
N GLU A 139 2.90 6.65 -16.46
CA GLU A 139 3.36 5.53 -17.29
C GLU A 139 3.34 4.22 -16.51
N HIS A 140 3.26 3.08 -17.20
CA HIS A 140 3.45 1.77 -16.57
C HIS A 140 4.89 1.64 -16.10
N ALA A 141 5.09 1.15 -14.87
CA ALA A 141 6.42 0.91 -14.30
C ALA A 141 7.07 -0.36 -14.85
N TYR A 142 6.26 -1.35 -15.23
CA TYR A 142 6.69 -2.64 -15.75
C TYR A 142 5.93 -2.99 -17.04
N GLY A 143 6.52 -3.86 -17.86
CA GLY A 143 5.94 -4.29 -19.13
C GLY A 143 4.79 -5.28 -18.94
N VAL A 144 3.99 -5.47 -20.00
CA VAL A 144 3.05 -6.58 -20.13
C VAL A 144 3.67 -7.61 -21.05
N TRP A 145 3.67 -8.88 -20.64
CA TRP A 145 4.37 -9.95 -21.36
C TRP A 145 3.39 -10.83 -22.13
N ASP A 146 3.74 -11.12 -23.39
CA ASP A 146 3.02 -12.05 -24.25
C ASP A 146 3.91 -13.23 -24.70
N GLY A 147 3.30 -14.24 -25.34
CA GLY A 147 3.98 -15.43 -25.83
C GLY A 147 3.77 -16.68 -24.97
N GLY A 148 4.79 -17.55 -24.93
CA GLY A 148 4.71 -18.85 -24.25
C GLY A 148 4.61 -18.71 -22.73
N TRP A 149 3.70 -19.47 -22.10
CA TRP A 149 3.36 -19.32 -20.68
C TRP A 149 4.57 -19.41 -19.72
N LEU A 150 5.56 -20.25 -20.00
CA LEU A 150 6.79 -20.35 -19.20
C LEU A 150 7.64 -19.08 -19.28
N GLY A 151 7.78 -18.51 -20.48
CA GLY A 151 8.54 -17.27 -20.68
C GLY A 151 7.87 -16.08 -20.02
N VAL A 152 6.54 -15.96 -20.20
CA VAL A 152 5.70 -14.93 -19.56
C VAL A 152 5.81 -15.02 -18.05
N MET A 153 5.66 -16.23 -17.48
CA MET A 153 5.74 -16.43 -16.03
C MET A 153 7.11 -16.06 -15.47
N ASN A 154 8.20 -16.42 -16.15
CA ASN A 154 9.54 -16.04 -15.72
C ASN A 154 9.71 -14.52 -15.67
N LYS A 155 9.27 -13.81 -16.72
CA LYS A 155 9.36 -12.36 -16.78
C LYS A 155 8.52 -11.64 -15.73
N GLN A 156 7.30 -12.11 -15.51
CA GLN A 156 6.44 -11.61 -14.44
C GLN A 156 7.04 -11.79 -13.05
N MET A 157 7.73 -12.91 -12.80
CA MET A 157 8.43 -13.13 -11.53
C MET A 157 9.68 -12.24 -11.40
N GLU A 158 10.41 -11.99 -12.49
CA GLU A 158 11.49 -11.00 -12.52
C GLU A 158 10.98 -9.60 -12.16
N ASP A 159 9.85 -9.19 -12.76
CA ASP A 159 9.22 -7.89 -12.49
C ASP A 159 8.70 -7.80 -11.05
N LEU A 160 8.10 -8.86 -10.51
CA LEU A 160 7.64 -8.88 -9.12
C LEU A 160 8.79 -8.68 -8.13
N ASN A 161 9.93 -9.31 -8.38
CA ASN A 161 11.12 -9.15 -7.55
C ASN A 161 11.72 -7.75 -7.68
N THR A 162 11.76 -7.21 -8.90
CA THR A 162 12.25 -5.85 -9.18
C THR A 162 11.34 -4.80 -8.53
N PHE A 163 10.02 -4.98 -8.62
CA PHE A 163 9.03 -4.14 -7.94
C PHE A 163 9.23 -4.07 -6.43
N ALA A 164 9.48 -5.20 -5.76
CA ALA A 164 9.75 -5.18 -4.33
C ALA A 164 11.02 -4.37 -3.97
N LYS A 165 12.08 -4.48 -4.80
CA LYS A 165 13.33 -3.70 -4.67
C LYS A 165 13.08 -2.21 -4.81
N ASP A 166 12.46 -1.81 -5.92
CA ASP A 166 12.23 -0.41 -6.26
C ASP A 166 11.26 0.27 -5.29
N TRP A 167 10.27 -0.47 -4.78
CA TRP A 167 9.28 0.09 -3.86
C TRP A 167 9.86 0.30 -2.46
N TYR A 168 10.49 -0.71 -1.85
CA TYR A 168 10.94 -0.59 -0.46
C TYR A 168 12.18 -1.38 -0.08
N LEU A 169 12.48 -2.52 -0.73
CA LEU A 169 13.44 -3.48 -0.21
C LEU A 169 14.86 -2.92 -0.21
N ASP A 170 15.26 -2.14 -1.22
CA ASP A 170 16.56 -1.46 -1.23
C ASP A 170 16.70 -0.47 -0.06
N GLY A 171 15.61 0.24 0.26
CA GLY A 171 15.54 1.11 1.42
C GLY A 171 15.67 0.35 2.74
N VAL A 172 14.97 -0.78 2.87
CA VAL A 172 15.05 -1.64 4.07
C VAL A 172 16.46 -2.20 4.25
N ILE A 173 17.10 -2.69 3.18
CA ILE A 173 18.47 -3.21 3.24
C ILE A 173 19.42 -2.12 3.73
N LYS A 174 19.30 -0.90 3.18
CA LYS A 174 20.10 0.25 3.61
C LYS A 174 19.87 0.60 5.08
N ASP A 175 18.64 0.53 5.58
CA ASP A 175 18.35 0.78 6.99
C ASP A 175 18.96 -0.26 7.92
N MET A 176 19.04 -1.52 7.50
CA MET A 176 19.59 -2.63 8.31
C MET A 176 21.11 -2.66 8.33
N SER A 177 21.76 -2.02 7.35
CA SER A 177 23.23 -1.92 7.28
C SER A 177 23.82 -0.74 8.06
N ASN A 178 22.98 0.15 8.58
CA ASN A 178 23.39 1.33 9.37
C ASN A 178 23.03 1.13 10.85
#